data_AF-A0A0Q6FQ36-F1
#
_entry.id   AF-A0A0Q6FQ36-F1
#
_cell.length_a   1.000
_cell.length_b   1.000
_cell.length_c   1.000
_cell.angle_alpha   90.00
_cell.angle_beta   90.00
_cell.angle_gamma   90.00
#
_symmetry.space_group_name_H-M   'P 1'
#
loop_
_entity.id
_entity.type
_entity.pdbx_description
1 polymer ?
#
loop_
_entity_poly.entity_id
_entity_poly.type
_entity_poly.pdbx_seq_one_letter_code
_entity_poly.pdbx_strand_id
1 'polypeptide(L)'
;MTEVVVPRLATRSSRAWVVGTGVALVVVSVAISVVQPASLPFAAGFLVVLGLLAARALSARVRLDDRGGTLTRTRWLARSRRVELAGATDVRLVDNRGGGLNLTVRSPQGTVLVPVLLLSAYVKASQPPGLLRRFADVVERDVPRARDVVTALRAQATHLERGGDAASSPLAALTTRGVVSAAAGGGAAGAGGTIGNLTD
;
A
#
# COMPACT_ATOMS: atom_id res chain seq x y z
N MET A 1 -13.07 -9.90 22.52
CA MET A 1 -11.92 -9.46 21.70
C MET A 1 -12.49 -8.62 20.58
N THR A 2 -12.15 -7.34 20.51
CA THR A 2 -12.71 -6.45 19.47
C THR A 2 -11.67 -6.34 18.37
N GLU A 3 -11.74 -7.25 17.40
CA GLU A 3 -10.85 -7.25 16.24
C GLU A 3 -11.33 -6.18 15.26
N VAL A 4 -10.47 -5.21 14.94
CA VAL A 4 -10.78 -4.14 13.98
C VAL A 4 -10.12 -4.44 12.65
N VAL A 5 -10.93 -4.54 11.60
CA VAL A 5 -10.44 -4.71 10.23
C VAL A 5 -9.97 -3.36 9.71
N VAL A 6 -8.69 -3.27 9.33
CA VAL A 6 -8.11 -2.06 8.75
C VAL A 6 -8.63 -1.89 7.33
N PRO A 7 -9.35 -0.80 7.01
CA PRO A 7 -9.77 -0.52 5.65
C PRO A 7 -8.56 -0.44 4.74
N ARG A 8 -8.68 -1.01 3.54
CA ARG A 8 -7.66 -0.78 2.52
C ARG A 8 -7.82 0.64 2.00
N LEU A 9 -6.74 1.41 2.04
CA LEU A 9 -6.60 2.63 1.24
C LEU A 9 -6.35 2.21 -0.22
N ALA A 10 -7.33 1.54 -0.82
CA ALA A 10 -7.35 1.24 -2.23
C ALA A 10 -8.35 2.16 -2.88
N THR A 11 -7.96 2.79 -3.98
CA THR A 11 -8.89 3.62 -4.73
C THR A 11 -10.07 2.81 -5.21
N ARG A 12 -11.28 3.39 -5.11
CA ARG A 12 -12.39 2.95 -5.96
C ARG A 12 -11.97 2.98 -7.43
N SER A 13 -11.12 3.94 -7.84
CA SER A 13 -10.54 3.99 -9.18
C SER A 13 -9.56 2.86 -9.50
N SER A 14 -8.77 2.31 -8.58
CA SER A 14 -7.87 1.19 -8.89
C SER A 14 -8.64 -0.11 -8.99
N ARG A 15 -9.71 -0.28 -8.20
CA ARG A 15 -10.68 -1.34 -8.45
C ARG A 15 -11.35 -1.16 -9.80
N ALA A 16 -11.80 0.05 -10.15
CA ALA A 16 -12.41 0.31 -11.45
C ALA A 16 -11.42 0.10 -12.60
N TRP A 17 -10.15 0.45 -12.44
CA TRP A 17 -9.10 0.21 -13.43
C TRP A 17 -8.80 -1.29 -13.55
N VAL A 18 -8.61 -2.00 -12.43
CA VAL A 18 -8.41 -3.46 -12.43
C VAL A 18 -9.60 -4.19 -13.05
N VAL A 19 -10.82 -3.74 -12.73
CA VAL A 19 -12.05 -4.28 -13.33
C VAL A 19 -12.11 -3.93 -14.82
N GLY A 20 -11.85 -2.67 -15.20
CA GLY A 20 -11.87 -2.22 -16.58
C GLY A 20 -10.84 -2.93 -17.46
N THR A 21 -9.59 -3.05 -16.99
CA THR A 21 -8.55 -3.85 -17.65
C THR A 21 -8.92 -5.31 -17.70
N GLY A 22 -9.49 -5.88 -16.63
CA GLY A 22 -9.99 -7.25 -16.62
C GLY A 22 -11.06 -7.49 -17.68
N VAL A 23 -12.05 -6.60 -17.77
CA VAL A 23 -13.11 -6.64 -18.78
C VAL A 23 -12.52 -6.52 -20.19
N ALA A 24 -11.63 -5.55 -20.42
CA ALA A 24 -10.97 -5.38 -21.72
C ALA A 24 -10.18 -6.64 -22.12
N LEU A 25 -9.45 -7.26 -21.19
CA LEU A 25 -8.72 -8.49 -21.45
C LEU A 25 -9.64 -9.66 -21.76
N VAL A 26 -10.77 -9.79 -21.06
CA VAL A 26 -11.80 -10.81 -21.39
C VAL A 26 -12.33 -10.60 -22.81
N VAL A 27 -12.68 -9.36 -23.19
CA VAL A 27 -13.16 -9.04 -24.54
C VAL A 27 -12.11 -9.40 -25.60
N VAL A 28 -10.84 -9.03 -25.37
CA VAL A 28 -9.73 -9.37 -26.29
C VAL A 28 -9.52 -10.89 -26.37
N SER A 29 -9.57 -11.60 -25.24
CA SER A 29 -9.45 -13.06 -25.22
C SER A 29 -10.59 -13.75 -25.99
N VAL A 30 -11.82 -13.26 -25.87
CA VAL A 30 -12.97 -13.78 -26.63
C VAL A 30 -12.79 -13.49 -28.12
N ALA A 31 -12.39 -12.29 -28.50
CA ALA A 31 -12.14 -11.93 -29.90
C ALA A 31 -11.04 -12.82 -30.54
N ILE A 32 -9.92 -13.02 -29.84
CA ILE A 32 -8.84 -13.92 -30.29
C ILE A 32 -9.35 -15.36 -30.43
N SER A 33 -10.19 -15.82 -29.50
CA SER A 33 -10.74 -17.17 -29.52
C SER A 33 -11.63 -17.43 -30.74
N VAL A 34 -12.34 -16.41 -31.23
CA VAL A 34 -13.18 -16.51 -32.44
C VAL A 34 -12.32 -16.53 -33.70
N VAL A 35 -11.25 -15.74 -33.74
CA VAL A 35 -10.36 -15.64 -34.93
C VAL A 35 -9.39 -16.82 -35.02
N GLN A 36 -8.93 -17.35 -33.88
CA GLN A 36 -7.90 -18.38 -33.80
C GLN A 36 -8.30 -19.48 -32.80
N PRO A 37 -9.16 -20.43 -33.18
CA PRO A 37 -9.66 -21.47 -32.26
C PRO A 37 -8.55 -22.36 -31.70
N ALA A 38 -7.42 -22.51 -32.42
CA ALA A 38 -6.24 -23.22 -31.94
C ALA A 38 -5.58 -22.57 -30.69
N SER A 39 -5.88 -21.29 -30.40
CA SER A 39 -5.29 -20.54 -29.27
C SER A 39 -6.14 -20.55 -27.98
N LEU A 40 -7.33 -21.19 -28.00
CA LEU A 40 -8.22 -21.32 -26.86
C LEU A 40 -7.54 -21.72 -25.53
N PRO A 41 -6.67 -22.76 -25.48
CA PRO A 41 -6.02 -23.14 -24.23
C PRO A 41 -5.09 -22.04 -23.67
N PHE A 42 -4.43 -21.26 -24.53
CA PHE A 42 -3.59 -20.14 -24.10
C PHE A 42 -4.42 -18.97 -23.54
N ALA A 43 -5.52 -18.62 -24.20
CA ALA A 43 -6.43 -17.57 -23.72
C ALA A 43 -7.04 -17.92 -22.35
N ALA A 44 -7.48 -19.16 -22.18
CA ALA A 44 -8.00 -19.66 -20.90
C ALA A 44 -6.92 -19.63 -19.81
N GLY A 45 -5.70 -20.10 -20.11
CA GLY A 45 -4.56 -20.06 -19.18
C GLY A 45 -4.22 -18.63 -18.74
N PHE A 46 -4.21 -17.68 -19.67
CA PHE A 46 -3.94 -16.28 -19.37
C PHE A 46 -4.99 -15.67 -18.44
N LEU A 47 -6.28 -15.91 -18.69
CA LEU A 47 -7.37 -15.43 -17.83
C LEU A 47 -7.29 -16.01 -16.41
N VAL A 48 -6.94 -17.29 -16.29
CA VAL A 48 -6.72 -17.94 -14.98
C VAL A 48 -5.57 -17.26 -14.22
N VAL A 49 -4.43 -17.03 -14.88
CA VAL A 49 -3.28 -16.34 -14.27
C VAL A 49 -3.66 -14.92 -13.84
N LEU A 50 -4.39 -14.19 -14.67
CA LEU A 50 -4.82 -12.83 -14.37
C LEU A 50 -5.79 -12.79 -13.18
N GLY A 51 -6.75 -13.72 -13.14
CA GLY A 51 -7.69 -13.90 -12.03
C GLY A 51 -6.96 -14.22 -10.72
N LEU A 52 -5.95 -15.09 -10.76
CA LEU A 52 -5.12 -15.43 -9.60
C LEU A 52 -4.32 -14.22 -9.11
N LEU A 53 -3.72 -13.42 -10.00
CA LEU A 53 -3.01 -12.20 -9.64
C LEU A 53 -3.93 -11.16 -9.02
N ALA A 54 -5.12 -10.95 -9.60
CA ALA A 54 -6.13 -10.06 -9.06
C ALA A 54 -6.63 -10.53 -7.68
N ALA A 55 -6.95 -11.81 -7.52
CA ALA A 55 -7.36 -12.39 -6.24
C ALA A 55 -6.26 -12.26 -5.17
N ARG A 56 -5.01 -12.49 -5.55
CA ARG A 56 -3.84 -12.28 -4.69
C ARG A 56 -3.71 -10.82 -4.26
N ALA A 57 -3.89 -9.87 -5.17
CA ALA A 57 -3.86 -8.44 -4.86
C ALA A 57 -5.02 -8.03 -3.94
N LEU A 58 -6.20 -8.60 -4.11
CA LEU A 58 -7.42 -8.25 -3.37
C LEU A 58 -7.52 -8.91 -1.98
N SER A 59 -6.79 -9.99 -1.72
CA SER A 59 -6.97 -10.82 -0.53
C SER A 59 -6.18 -10.41 0.73
N ALA A 60 -5.15 -9.57 0.61
CA ALA A 60 -4.39 -9.15 1.79
C ALA A 60 -5.25 -8.31 2.76
N ARG A 61 -5.55 -8.83 3.96
CA ARG A 61 -6.27 -8.09 5.00
C ARG A 61 -5.34 -7.87 6.20
N VAL A 62 -5.42 -6.70 6.80
CA VAL A 62 -4.73 -6.38 8.06
C VAL A 62 -5.79 -6.21 9.14
N ARG A 63 -5.56 -6.84 10.28
CA ARG A 63 -6.43 -6.78 11.45
C ARG A 63 -5.61 -6.35 12.65
N LEU A 64 -6.19 -5.46 13.45
CA LEU A 64 -5.64 -4.99 14.71
C LEU A 64 -6.48 -5.59 15.85
N ASP A 65 -5.82 -6.27 16.77
CA ASP A 65 -6.40 -6.65 18.06
C ASP A 65 -6.00 -5.60 19.11
N ASP A 66 -6.94 -4.70 19.44
CA ASP A 66 -6.72 -3.59 20.37
C ASP A 66 -6.30 -4.07 21.77
N ARG A 67 -6.83 -5.23 22.21
CA ARG A 67 -6.56 -5.76 23.56
C ARG A 67 -5.23 -6.50 23.62
N GLY A 68 -4.97 -7.35 22.63
CA GLY A 68 -3.78 -8.18 22.58
C GLY A 68 -2.55 -7.49 22.00
N GLY A 69 -2.66 -6.25 21.53
CA GLY A 69 -1.53 -5.54 20.90
C GLY A 69 -0.99 -6.33 19.70
N THR A 70 -1.87 -6.98 18.94
CA THR A 70 -1.47 -7.90 17.88
C THR A 70 -1.89 -7.35 16.53
N LEU A 71 -0.94 -7.32 15.60
CA LEU A 71 -1.20 -7.08 14.18
C LEU A 71 -1.17 -8.39 13.42
N THR A 72 -2.31 -8.77 12.85
CA THR A 72 -2.40 -9.94 11.98
C THR A 72 -2.54 -9.49 10.54
N ARG A 73 -1.57 -9.88 9.71
CA ARG A 73 -1.64 -9.71 8.27
C ARG A 73 -1.91 -11.05 7.63
N THR A 74 -3.08 -11.22 7.04
CA THR A 74 -3.43 -12.41 6.27
C THR A 74 -3.18 -12.13 4.80
N ARG A 75 -2.26 -12.88 4.18
CA ARG A 75 -2.11 -12.95 2.71
C ARG A 75 -2.83 -14.21 2.20
N TRP A 76 -3.32 -14.14 0.96
CA TRP A 76 -4.01 -15.20 0.19
C TRP A 76 -3.71 -16.64 0.64
N LEU A 77 -4.76 -17.46 0.82
CA LEU A 77 -4.73 -18.90 1.13
C LEU A 77 -3.61 -19.31 2.13
N ALA A 78 -3.88 -19.09 3.42
CA ALA A 78 -3.14 -19.61 4.58
C ALA A 78 -1.86 -18.91 5.07
N ARG A 79 -1.29 -17.93 4.35
CA ARG A 79 -0.10 -17.22 4.89
C ARG A 79 -0.50 -16.03 5.76
N SER A 80 -0.91 -16.31 6.99
CA SER A 80 -1.05 -15.29 8.04
C SER A 80 0.30 -15.03 8.71
N ARG A 81 0.60 -13.76 8.98
CA ARG A 81 1.69 -13.36 9.86
C ARG A 81 1.10 -12.57 11.00
N ARG A 82 1.33 -13.06 12.21
CA ARG A 82 1.00 -12.41 13.47
C ARG A 82 2.25 -11.71 13.97
N VAL A 83 2.14 -10.43 14.28
CA VAL A 83 3.20 -9.65 14.92
C VAL A 83 2.62 -9.06 16.19
N GLU A 84 3.22 -9.41 17.32
CA GLU A 84 2.91 -8.82 18.61
C GLU A 84 3.68 -7.50 18.73
N LEU A 85 2.97 -6.41 19.02
CA LEU A 85 3.59 -5.08 19.16
C LEU A 85 4.54 -5.03 20.35
N ALA A 86 4.25 -5.76 21.44
CA ALA A 86 5.15 -5.85 22.59
C ALA A 86 6.54 -6.42 22.22
N GLY A 87 6.61 -7.27 21.19
CA GLY A 87 7.86 -7.81 20.64
C GLY A 87 8.41 -7.03 19.45
N ALA A 88 7.86 -5.86 19.12
CA ALA A 88 8.30 -5.07 17.98
C ALA A 88 9.68 -4.45 18.25
N THR A 89 10.62 -4.70 17.34
CA THR A 89 11.99 -4.16 17.37
C THR A 89 12.09 -2.76 16.77
N ASP A 90 11.18 -2.39 15.89
CA ASP A 90 11.14 -1.08 15.22
C ASP A 90 9.71 -0.75 14.80
N VAL A 91 9.28 0.49 15.06
CA VAL A 91 7.98 1.02 14.64
C VAL A 91 8.21 2.41 14.06
N ARG A 92 7.94 2.58 12.76
CA ARG A 92 8.17 3.84 12.04
C ARG A 92 7.20 4.03 10.89
N LEU A 93 6.97 5.29 10.54
CA LEU A 93 6.25 5.67 9.33
C LEU A 93 7.24 5.68 8.15
N VAL A 94 6.93 4.92 7.10
CA VAL A 94 7.81 4.74 5.93
C VAL A 94 7.02 5.02 4.66
N ASP A 95 7.60 5.83 3.78
CA ASP A 95 7.07 6.07 2.44
C ASP A 95 7.16 4.79 1.59
N ASN A 96 6.06 4.45 0.93
CA ASN A 96 5.96 3.30 0.04
C ASN A 96 6.43 3.57 -1.40
N ARG A 97 6.96 4.77 -1.68
CA ARG A 97 7.40 5.29 -3.00
C ARG A 97 6.31 5.42 -4.05
N GLY A 98 5.07 5.06 -3.72
CA GLY A 98 3.88 5.24 -4.56
C GLY A 98 2.97 6.35 -4.05
N GLY A 99 3.52 7.30 -3.28
CA GLY A 99 2.77 8.39 -2.65
C GLY A 99 2.00 7.96 -1.39
N GLY A 100 2.23 6.77 -0.86
CA GLY A 100 1.60 6.31 0.37
C GLY A 100 2.56 6.24 1.55
N LEU A 101 2.02 6.44 2.74
CA LEU A 101 2.74 6.28 4.01
C LEU A 101 2.24 5.01 4.71
N ASN A 102 3.15 4.13 5.06
CA ASN A 102 2.86 2.92 5.82
C ASN A 102 3.42 3.03 7.25
N LEU A 103 2.62 2.63 8.24
CA LEU A 103 3.12 2.24 9.55
C LEU A 103 3.80 0.87 9.40
N THR A 104 5.11 0.87 9.55
CA THR A 104 5.95 -0.33 9.52
C THR A 104 6.17 -0.79 10.94
N VAL A 105 5.75 -2.03 11.23
CA VAL A 105 6.01 -2.70 12.50
C VAL A 105 6.90 -3.91 12.20
N ARG A 106 8.15 -3.86 12.68
CA ARG A 106 9.13 -4.93 12.54
C ARG A 106 9.26 -5.63 13.89
N SER A 107 9.27 -6.96 13.85
CA SER A 107 9.54 -7.84 14.98
C SER A 107 10.43 -9.00 14.52
N PRO A 108 10.96 -9.83 15.43
CA PRO A 108 11.73 -11.03 15.05
C PRO A 108 10.95 -12.00 14.14
N GLN A 109 9.62 -12.04 14.27
CA GLN A 109 8.72 -12.89 13.49
C GLN A 109 8.43 -12.32 12.08
N GLY A 110 8.77 -11.05 11.83
CA GLY A 110 8.70 -10.45 10.50
C GLY A 110 8.34 -8.97 10.48
N THR A 111 7.77 -8.52 9.37
CA THR A 111 7.39 -7.12 9.19
C THR A 111 5.98 -7.02 8.67
N VAL A 112 5.17 -6.19 9.33
CA VAL A 112 3.82 -5.82 8.91
C VAL A 112 3.85 -4.36 8.47
N LEU A 113 3.22 -4.10 7.32
CA LEU A 113 3.04 -2.77 6.76
C LEU A 113 1.54 -2.46 6.79
N VAL A 114 1.18 -1.38 7.47
CA VAL A 114 -0.21 -0.92 7.58
C VAL A 114 -0.32 0.42 6.86
N PRO A 115 -1.14 0.55 5.80
CA PRO A 115 -1.29 1.82 5.10
C PRO A 115 -2.00 2.84 5.99
N VAL A 116 -1.40 4.03 6.14
CA VAL A 116 -1.90 5.14 6.99
C VAL A 116 -2.42 6.28 6.13
N LEU A 117 -1.70 6.59 5.05
CA LEU A 117 -1.99 7.68 4.13
C LEU A 117 -1.69 7.24 2.70
N LEU A 118 -2.46 7.71 1.73
CA LEU A 118 -2.20 7.56 0.31
C LEU A 118 -2.50 8.89 -0.40
N LEU A 119 -1.45 9.51 -0.93
CA LEU A 119 -1.46 10.74 -1.72
C LEU A 119 -0.82 10.45 -3.08
N SER A 120 -1.66 10.27 -4.10
CA SER A 120 -1.26 10.20 -5.49
C SER A 120 -2.09 11.20 -6.31
N ALA A 121 -1.75 11.35 -7.59
CA ALA A 121 -2.53 12.17 -8.52
C ALA A 121 -4.02 11.77 -8.57
N TYR A 122 -4.32 10.50 -8.29
CA TYR A 122 -5.66 9.94 -8.40
C TYR A 122 -6.34 9.68 -7.06
N VAL A 123 -5.59 9.68 -5.96
CA VAL A 123 -6.09 9.28 -4.64
C VAL A 123 -5.55 10.18 -3.56
N LYS A 124 -6.45 10.73 -2.76
CA LYS A 124 -6.09 11.43 -1.53
C LYS A 124 -6.93 10.82 -0.41
N ALA A 125 -6.37 9.84 0.29
CA ALA A 125 -7.09 9.07 1.31
C ALA A 125 -6.22 8.85 2.55
N SER A 126 -6.85 8.88 3.72
CA SER A 126 -6.24 8.53 5.00
C SER A 126 -7.11 7.50 5.71
N GLN A 127 -6.52 6.78 6.67
CA GLN A 127 -7.32 5.93 7.55
C GLN A 127 -8.30 6.76 8.40
N PRO A 128 -9.43 6.18 8.83
CA PRO A 128 -10.37 6.87 9.69
C PRO A 128 -9.71 7.39 10.98
N PRO A 129 -10.11 8.56 11.51
CA PRO A 129 -9.49 9.15 12.70
C PRO A 129 -9.50 8.23 13.91
N GLY A 130 -10.63 7.57 14.16
CA GLY A 130 -10.78 6.62 15.27
C GLY A 130 -9.83 5.43 15.16
N LEU A 131 -9.48 5.00 13.94
CA LEU A 131 -8.51 3.91 13.74
C LEU A 131 -7.07 4.40 13.96
N LEU A 132 -6.75 5.61 13.51
CA LEU A 132 -5.45 6.24 13.75
C LEU A 132 -5.18 6.44 15.25
N ARG A 133 -6.18 6.86 16.02
CA ARG A 133 -6.11 6.94 17.49
C ARG A 133 -5.83 5.59 18.12
N ARG A 134 -6.59 4.55 17.74
CA ARG A 134 -6.35 3.18 18.22
C ARG A 134 -4.93 2.69 17.93
N PHE A 135 -4.41 2.96 16.73
CA PHE A 135 -3.01 2.64 16.44
C PHE A 135 -2.04 3.41 17.34
N ALA A 136 -2.28 4.71 17.55
CA ALA A 136 -1.45 5.51 18.43
C ALA A 136 -1.46 4.98 19.87
N ASP A 137 -2.63 4.64 20.41
CA ASP A 137 -2.79 4.16 21.78
C ASP A 137 -2.15 2.78 21.97
N VAL A 138 -2.31 1.87 21.00
CA VAL A 138 -1.67 0.55 21.02
C VAL A 138 -0.14 0.66 20.90
N VAL A 139 0.36 1.52 20.00
CA VAL A 139 1.81 1.75 19.84
C VAL A 139 2.40 2.43 21.08
N GLU A 140 1.70 3.38 21.69
CA GLU A 140 2.16 4.05 22.92
C GLU A 140 2.27 3.07 24.08
N ARG A 141 1.28 2.20 24.25
CA ARG A 141 1.26 1.16 25.28
C ARG A 141 2.37 0.13 25.09
N ASP A 142 2.51 -0.41 23.89
CA ASP A 142 3.32 -1.60 23.65
C ASP A 142 4.74 -1.27 23.14
N VAL A 143 4.96 -0.06 22.58
CA VAL A 143 6.26 0.40 22.05
C VAL A 143 6.55 1.86 22.45
N PRO A 144 6.81 2.15 23.75
CA PRO A 144 6.93 3.51 24.26
C PRO A 144 8.03 4.36 23.60
N ARG A 145 9.04 3.72 23.00
CA ARG A 145 10.12 4.38 22.24
C ARG A 145 9.67 5.00 20.92
N ALA A 146 8.48 4.66 20.41
CA ALA A 146 7.94 5.16 19.14
C ALA A 146 7.09 6.43 19.33
N ARG A 147 7.46 7.32 20.26
CA ARG A 147 6.68 8.52 20.62
C ARG A 147 6.40 9.44 19.43
N ASP A 148 7.37 9.56 18.52
CA ASP A 148 7.21 10.38 17.31
C ASP A 148 6.10 9.85 16.41
N VAL A 149 6.01 8.52 16.27
CA VAL A 149 4.96 7.86 15.49
C VAL A 149 3.59 8.08 16.14
N VAL A 150 3.50 7.89 17.46
CA VAL A 150 2.26 8.12 18.23
C VAL A 150 1.78 9.56 18.04
N THR A 151 2.69 10.52 18.18
CA THR A 151 2.41 11.96 18.02
C THR A 151 1.92 12.26 16.61
N ALA A 152 2.59 11.73 15.60
CA ALA A 152 2.22 11.92 14.20
C ALA A 152 0.84 11.30 13.86
N LEU A 153 0.53 10.12 14.39
CA LEU A 153 -0.78 9.47 14.24
C LEU A 153 -1.90 10.26 14.93
N ARG A 154 -1.68 10.76 16.15
CA ARG A 154 -2.65 11.59 16.88
C ARG A 154 -2.88 12.94 16.21
N ALA A 155 -1.82 13.58 15.71
CA ALA A 155 -1.91 14.82 14.96
C ALA A 155 -2.75 14.62 13.69
N GLN A 156 -2.51 13.53 12.95
CA GLN A 156 -3.31 13.19 11.78
C GLN A 156 -4.77 12.94 12.12
N ALA A 157 -5.05 12.15 13.16
CA ALA A 157 -6.42 11.89 13.58
C ALA A 157 -7.16 13.19 13.92
N THR A 158 -6.50 14.07 14.67
CA THR A 158 -7.05 15.36 15.08
C THR A 158 -7.30 16.28 13.88
N HIS A 159 -6.39 16.30 12.90
CA HIS A 159 -6.58 17.06 11.65
C HIS A 159 -7.83 16.60 10.89
N LEU A 160 -7.99 15.29 10.71
CA LEU A 160 -9.13 14.73 10.00
C LEU A 160 -10.46 14.95 10.76
N GLU A 161 -10.46 14.89 12.09
CA GLU A 161 -11.65 15.19 12.90
C GLU A 161 -12.09 16.65 12.80
N ARG A 162 -11.16 17.57 12.57
CA ARG A 162 -11.46 18.99 12.30
C ARG A 162 -11.94 19.24 10.87
N GLY A 163 -12.18 18.19 10.08
CA GLY A 163 -12.58 18.30 8.69
C GLY A 163 -11.42 18.56 7.71
N GLY A 164 -10.17 18.45 8.18
CA GLY A 164 -9.00 18.54 7.33
C GLY A 164 -8.95 17.40 6.31
N ASP A 165 -8.51 17.69 5.09
CA ASP A 165 -8.38 16.69 4.04
C ASP A 165 -7.05 15.92 4.15
N ALA A 166 -6.95 14.79 3.43
CA ALA A 166 -5.74 13.99 3.42
C ALA A 166 -4.54 14.74 2.80
N ALA A 167 -4.77 15.71 1.90
CA ALA A 167 -3.71 16.43 1.19
C ALA A 167 -3.04 17.51 2.06
N SER A 168 -3.81 18.20 2.92
CA SER A 168 -3.34 19.15 3.92
C SER A 168 -2.85 18.48 5.21
N SER A 169 -2.77 17.15 5.20
CA SER A 169 -2.34 16.35 6.33
C SER A 169 -0.94 16.74 6.83
N PRO A 170 -0.70 16.80 8.15
CA PRO A 170 0.65 16.92 8.70
C PRO A 170 1.60 15.78 8.28
N LEU A 171 1.05 14.61 7.93
CA LEU A 171 1.83 13.48 7.40
C LEU A 171 2.17 13.62 5.92
N ALA A 172 1.52 14.53 5.17
CA ALA A 172 1.80 14.74 3.75
C ALA A 172 3.26 15.14 3.50
N ALA A 173 3.84 15.94 4.41
CA ALA A 173 5.25 16.33 4.37
C ALA A 173 6.23 15.15 4.45
N LEU A 174 5.79 14.00 4.99
CA LEU A 174 6.59 12.78 5.05
C LEU A 174 6.51 11.96 3.76
N THR A 175 5.44 12.12 2.97
CA THR A 175 5.28 11.44 1.67
C THR A 175 5.94 12.16 0.50
N THR A 176 6.09 13.49 0.55
CA THR A 176 6.62 14.27 -0.57
C THR A 176 8.13 14.15 -0.75
N ARG A 177 8.89 13.71 0.26
CA ARG A 177 10.35 13.51 0.10
C ARG A 177 10.71 12.43 -0.93
N GLY A 178 9.84 11.48 -1.23
CA GLY A 178 10.06 10.47 -2.28
C GLY A 178 9.66 10.92 -3.68
N VAL A 179 8.62 11.76 -3.81
CA VAL A 179 8.04 12.15 -5.12
C VAL A 179 8.96 13.09 -5.90
N VAL A 180 9.69 13.97 -5.21
CA VAL A 180 10.65 14.88 -5.86
C VAL A 180 11.79 14.10 -6.54
N SER A 181 12.18 12.92 -6.02
CA SER A 181 13.21 12.09 -6.66
C SER A 181 12.68 11.28 -7.85
N ALA A 182 11.41 10.90 -7.86
CA ALA A 182 10.81 10.13 -8.96
C ALA A 182 10.49 11.01 -10.19
N ALA A 183 10.07 12.26 -9.97
CA ALA A 183 9.88 13.23 -11.05
C ALA A 183 11.21 13.65 -11.71
N ALA A 184 12.32 13.65 -10.96
CA ALA A 184 13.65 13.91 -11.51
C ALA A 184 14.26 12.72 -12.28
N GLY A 185 13.86 11.48 -11.97
CA GLY A 185 14.39 10.25 -12.60
C GLY A 185 13.65 9.77 -13.85
N GLY A 186 12.46 10.31 -14.14
CA GLY A 186 11.64 9.91 -15.29
C GLY A 186 11.99 10.60 -16.61
N GLY A 187 12.93 11.54 -16.61
CA GLY A 187 13.30 12.37 -17.76
C GLY A 187 14.78 12.30 -18.13
N ALA A 188 15.34 11.11 -18.32
CA ALA A 188 16.68 10.95 -18.91
C ALA A 188 16.91 9.54 -19.47
N ALA A 189 16.08 9.12 -20.43
CA ALA A 189 16.42 8.05 -21.36
C ALA A 189 16.36 8.63 -22.78
N GLY A 190 17.36 9.45 -23.13
CA GLY A 190 17.39 10.16 -24.40
C GLY A 190 18.52 11.17 -24.55
N ALA A 191 19.77 10.69 -24.50
CA ALA A 191 20.96 11.28 -25.14
C ALA A 191 22.13 10.33 -24.76
N GLY A 192 22.73 9.54 -25.66
CA GLY A 192 23.03 9.85 -27.05
C GLY A 192 24.20 10.83 -27.09
N GLY A 193 25.40 10.37 -26.70
CA GLY A 193 26.61 11.19 -26.66
C GLY A 193 27.86 10.31 -26.71
N THR A 194 28.25 10.00 -27.94
CA THR A 194 29.45 9.29 -28.38
C THR A 194 30.70 9.81 -27.66
N ILE A 195 31.44 8.95 -26.97
CA ILE A 195 32.81 9.27 -26.53
C ILE A 195 33.71 9.04 -27.75
N GLY A 196 33.96 10.13 -28.46
CA GLY A 196 34.99 10.22 -29.49
C GLY A 196 36.37 10.19 -28.85
N ASN A 197 37.13 9.19 -29.25
CA ASN A 197 38.57 9.04 -29.08
C ASN A 197 39.30 10.27 -29.66
N LEU A 198 40.26 10.84 -28.92
CA LEU A 198 41.33 11.71 -29.42
C LEU A 198 42.35 11.91 -28.27
N THR A 199 43.33 11.00 -28.21
CA THR A 199 44.63 11.26 -27.58
C THR A 199 45.69 10.93 -28.61
N ASP A 200 46.44 11.97 -28.97
CA ASP A 200 47.76 11.90 -29.59
C ASP A 200 48.75 11.07 -28.76
#